data_AF-A0A7S1AMR1-F1
#
_entry.id   AF-A0A7S1AMR1-F1
#
_cell.length_a   1.000
_cell.length_b   1.000
_cell.length_c   1.000
_cell.angle_alpha   90.00
_cell.angle_beta   90.00
_cell.angle_gamma   90.00
#
_symmetry.space_group_name_H-M   'P 1'
#
loop_
_entity.id
_entity.type
_entity.pdbx_description
1 polymer ?
#
loop_
_entity_poly.entity_id
_entity_poly.type
_entity_poly.pdbx_seq_one_letter_code
_entity_poly.pdbx_strand_id
1 'polypeptide(L)'
;MPVVFLLLSVLVAPRLCDVALPFGEAALWAASLQHLRVCDDGISEACPVRPEHGGAGFLSTVFTWRYALNNLKAAVVASDGAPAGALDATIQHLSALDQLMEQPMMDAFAQITQSARLLFDQLTPFLEMQPFAMRSLPTPPAVPRRWVWPSDGQTPLAGATFTLLTGEKMPAIGFGTWRLWGSEAYQPVSWALEAGIRHIDTAEGYANEKFIGDAIRDSGVPRKEIFLATKLSSVPKGLVDIEHTEAVFATQLQDLGMDYVDLYMLHTPPADPAQFQALWSMMELFYQSGHAKAIGVSNCDVNELRSLLSFARVPPMYLQNLFKIYKPGGQMSAEEDIVAFAHSHQIAVIGYSVQTEWPHVLPPLEDPHVMSVAASVGRSASQVLHRWALQRGVGVIPKSSRREHIEDVAELLHFDLDETSMRRLDGLATLSETGAQLLVRPSGQEDVYGLHPTTSFLTDSMGVRNVGFPFAAISKYVLGPATRVPPDACRQMCLDEPRCAAWEVCSPYDPQTGCDGCYLIGTSEVAMVEVNGWYAAVERTLP
;
A
#
# COMPACT_ATOMS: atom_id res chain seq x y z
N MET A 1 25.82 -43.66 -27.26
CA MET A 1 24.86 -43.70 -26.15
C MET A 1 24.99 -42.41 -25.37
N PRO A 2 24.07 -41.45 -25.46
CA PRO A 2 24.02 -40.35 -24.52
C PRO A 2 23.16 -40.76 -23.32
N VAL A 3 23.71 -40.53 -22.12
CA VAL A 3 23.06 -40.74 -20.82
C VAL A 3 22.06 -39.60 -20.62
N VAL A 4 20.77 -39.94 -20.53
CA VAL A 4 19.70 -39.01 -20.16
C VAL A 4 19.74 -38.83 -18.64
N PHE A 5 20.06 -37.63 -18.17
CA PHE A 5 19.82 -37.22 -16.79
C PHE A 5 18.32 -37.02 -16.59
N LEU A 6 17.65 -37.97 -15.93
CA LEU A 6 16.33 -37.73 -15.35
C LEU A 6 16.51 -36.86 -14.10
N LEU A 7 16.19 -35.57 -14.21
CA LEU A 7 15.90 -34.73 -13.05
C LEU A 7 14.52 -35.13 -12.53
N LEU A 8 14.49 -36.01 -11.54
CA LEU A 8 13.31 -36.20 -10.69
C LEU A 8 13.18 -34.97 -9.78
N SER A 9 12.38 -34.00 -10.20
CA SER A 9 11.85 -32.97 -9.32
C SER A 9 10.88 -33.61 -8.33
N VAL A 10 11.37 -33.91 -7.12
CA VAL A 10 10.52 -34.24 -5.99
C VAL A 10 9.69 -32.98 -5.67
N LEU A 11 8.39 -33.03 -5.99
CA LEU A 11 7.40 -32.03 -5.58
C LEU A 11 7.29 -32.06 -4.05
N VAL A 12 8.08 -31.22 -3.38
CA VAL A 12 7.90 -30.95 -1.95
C VAL A 12 6.63 -30.12 -1.82
N ALA A 13 5.63 -30.64 -1.08
CA ALA A 13 4.42 -29.88 -0.80
C ALA A 13 4.79 -28.53 -0.15
N PRO A 14 4.20 -27.41 -0.61
CA PRO A 14 4.50 -26.10 -0.04
C PRO A 14 4.18 -26.12 1.45
N ARG A 15 5.09 -25.59 2.27
CA ARG A 15 4.77 -25.32 3.68
C ARG A 15 3.58 -24.34 3.71
N LEU A 16 2.73 -24.47 4.71
CA LEU A 16 1.57 -23.59 4.89
C LEU A 16 1.78 -22.74 6.15
N CYS A 17 1.26 -21.53 6.11
CA CYS A 17 1.21 -20.58 7.21
C CYS A 17 -0.26 -20.30 7.55
N ASP A 18 -0.67 -20.60 8.77
CA ASP A 18 -2.06 -20.40 9.21
C ASP A 18 -2.23 -19.00 9.78
N VAL A 19 -3.12 -18.22 9.18
CA VAL A 19 -3.46 -16.85 9.60
C VAL A 19 -4.85 -16.88 10.23
N ALA A 20 -4.98 -16.34 11.45
CA ALA A 20 -6.25 -16.18 12.14
C ALA A 20 -6.82 -14.77 11.89
N LEU A 21 -8.06 -14.70 11.39
CA LEU A 21 -8.63 -13.48 10.80
C LEU A 21 -9.98 -13.10 11.45
N PRO A 22 -10.08 -11.94 12.13
CA PRO A 22 -11.24 -11.52 12.92
C PRO A 22 -12.27 -10.79 12.04
N PHE A 23 -12.67 -11.40 10.93
CA PHE A 23 -13.52 -10.73 9.93
C PHE A 23 -14.83 -10.19 10.52
N GLY A 24 -15.49 -10.96 11.41
CA GLY A 24 -16.74 -10.53 12.05
C GLY A 24 -16.54 -9.28 12.91
N GLU A 25 -15.53 -9.30 13.77
CA GLU A 25 -15.17 -8.17 14.65
C GLU A 25 -14.75 -6.93 13.84
N ALA A 26 -13.92 -7.10 12.82
CA ALA A 26 -13.47 -6.01 11.95
C ALA A 26 -14.61 -5.38 11.15
N ALA A 27 -15.56 -6.20 10.66
CA ALA A 27 -16.73 -5.72 9.95
C ALA A 27 -17.62 -4.85 10.86
N LEU A 28 -17.93 -5.35 12.07
CA LEU A 28 -18.73 -4.63 13.06
C LEU A 28 -18.06 -3.35 13.54
N TRP A 29 -16.77 -3.42 13.88
CA TRP A 29 -15.98 -2.28 14.31
C TRP A 29 -16.05 -1.14 13.27
N ALA A 30 -15.72 -1.43 12.00
CA ALA A 30 -15.70 -0.43 10.94
C ALA A 30 -17.08 0.19 10.68
N ALA A 31 -18.15 -0.63 10.65
CA ALA A 31 -19.51 -0.14 10.43
C ALA A 31 -20.05 0.72 11.61
N SER A 32 -19.47 0.54 12.80
CA SER A 32 -19.88 1.22 14.03
C SER A 32 -19.23 2.59 14.28
N LEU A 33 -18.15 2.92 13.55
CA LEU A 33 -17.35 4.13 13.75
C LEU A 33 -18.22 5.39 13.76
N GLN A 34 -18.07 6.21 14.80
CA GLN A 34 -18.87 7.43 14.98
C GLN A 34 -18.70 8.39 13.81
N HIS A 35 -17.47 8.56 13.32
CA HIS A 35 -17.17 9.40 12.17
C HIS A 35 -17.87 8.93 10.89
N LEU A 36 -18.10 7.62 10.72
CA LEU A 36 -18.84 7.09 9.59
C LEU A 36 -20.32 7.50 9.62
N ARG A 37 -20.92 7.58 10.82
CA ARG A 37 -22.33 7.95 11.02
C ARG A 37 -22.66 9.38 10.65
N VAL A 38 -21.66 10.26 10.70
CA VAL A 38 -21.83 11.68 10.37
C VAL A 38 -22.25 11.87 8.89
N CYS A 39 -21.98 10.89 8.03
CA CYS A 39 -22.31 10.92 6.60
C CYS A 39 -23.58 10.13 6.22
N ASP A 40 -24.38 9.68 7.20
CA ASP A 40 -25.56 8.82 6.96
C ASP A 40 -26.71 9.53 6.24
N ASP A 41 -26.85 10.83 6.48
CA ASP A 41 -27.89 11.67 5.87
C ASP A 41 -27.44 12.26 4.52
N GLY A 42 -26.29 11.83 4.01
CA GLY A 42 -25.73 12.27 2.73
C GLY A 42 -24.52 13.19 2.86
N ILE A 43 -24.07 13.71 1.72
CA ILE A 43 -22.91 14.62 1.64
C ILE A 43 -23.43 16.05 1.89
N SER A 44 -23.28 16.53 3.13
CA SER A 44 -23.69 17.87 3.55
C SER A 44 -22.57 18.57 4.34
N GLU A 45 -22.81 19.77 4.88
CA GLU A 45 -21.88 20.45 5.81
C GLU A 45 -21.49 19.58 7.02
N ALA A 46 -22.36 18.65 7.42
CA ALA A 46 -22.09 17.69 8.49
C ALA A 46 -21.09 16.60 8.07
N CYS A 47 -20.99 16.24 6.79
CA CYS A 47 -19.98 15.35 6.21
C CYS A 47 -18.94 16.20 5.42
N PRO A 48 -18.15 17.05 6.10
CA PRO A 48 -17.38 18.09 5.44
C PRO A 48 -16.29 17.53 4.55
N VAL A 49 -16.10 18.17 3.39
CA VAL A 49 -14.98 17.94 2.48
C VAL A 49 -13.71 18.55 3.08
N ARG A 50 -13.19 17.98 4.16
CA ARG A 50 -11.80 18.22 4.59
C ARG A 50 -11.02 16.92 4.54
N PRO A 51 -10.81 16.37 3.33
CA PRO A 51 -10.14 15.10 3.19
C PRO A 51 -8.73 15.22 3.75
N GLU A 52 -7.94 16.27 3.50
CA GLU A 52 -6.48 16.31 3.69
C GLU A 52 -5.88 15.91 5.06
N HIS A 53 -6.68 15.78 6.13
CA HIS A 53 -6.18 15.77 7.51
C HIS A 53 -6.83 14.78 8.48
N GLY A 54 -7.62 13.82 7.96
CA GLY A 54 -8.41 12.90 8.78
C GLY A 54 -9.77 13.51 9.13
N GLY A 55 -10.82 12.69 9.06
CA GLY A 55 -12.21 13.13 9.21
C GLY A 55 -13.12 12.58 8.12
N ALA A 56 -14.43 12.60 8.39
CA ALA A 56 -15.44 12.03 7.51
C ALA A 56 -15.77 12.98 6.35
N GLY A 57 -15.47 12.52 5.14
CA GLY A 57 -15.91 13.06 3.87
C GLY A 57 -16.23 11.95 2.87
N PHE A 58 -16.81 12.29 1.72
CA PHE A 58 -17.30 11.31 0.73
C PHE A 58 -16.34 10.13 0.46
N LEU A 59 -15.11 10.40 0.01
CA LEU A 59 -14.14 9.36 -0.33
C LEU A 59 -13.76 8.50 0.89
N SER A 60 -13.51 9.14 2.03
CA SER A 60 -13.14 8.44 3.27
C SER A 60 -14.23 7.48 3.75
N THR A 61 -15.49 7.87 3.57
CA THR A 61 -16.66 7.06 3.92
C THR A 61 -16.81 5.90 2.97
N VAL A 62 -16.64 6.11 1.65
CA VAL A 62 -16.67 5.02 0.66
C VAL A 62 -15.59 3.97 0.96
N PHE A 63 -14.35 4.37 1.19
CA PHE A 63 -13.27 3.43 1.51
C PHE A 63 -13.49 2.69 2.84
N THR A 64 -14.09 3.36 3.82
CA THR A 64 -14.43 2.73 5.12
C THR A 64 -15.58 1.72 4.95
N TRP A 65 -16.59 2.03 4.14
CA TRP A 65 -17.66 1.08 3.82
C TRP A 65 -17.16 -0.12 3.02
N ARG A 66 -16.24 0.08 2.07
CA ARG A 66 -15.56 -1.04 1.37
C ARG A 66 -14.85 -1.96 2.37
N TYR A 67 -14.09 -1.39 3.30
CA TYR A 67 -13.45 -2.16 4.36
C TYR A 67 -14.46 -2.98 5.18
N ALA A 68 -15.55 -2.36 5.64
CA ALA A 68 -16.58 -3.04 6.42
C ALA A 68 -17.23 -4.17 5.62
N LEU A 69 -17.66 -3.90 4.38
CA LEU A 69 -18.34 -4.86 3.51
C LEU A 69 -17.42 -5.99 3.04
N ASN A 70 -16.14 -5.75 2.80
CA ASN A 70 -15.19 -6.79 2.45
C ASN A 70 -14.89 -7.73 3.63
N ASN A 71 -14.81 -7.19 4.86
CA ASN A 71 -14.76 -8.01 6.06
C ASN A 71 -16.05 -8.82 6.26
N LEU A 72 -17.22 -8.21 6.02
CA LEU A 72 -18.51 -8.92 6.05
C LEU A 72 -18.55 -10.06 5.02
N LYS A 73 -18.17 -9.79 3.77
CA LYS A 73 -18.07 -10.77 2.69
C LYS A 73 -17.18 -11.94 3.11
N ALA A 74 -15.99 -11.64 3.63
CA ALA A 74 -15.05 -12.67 4.07
C ALA A 74 -15.57 -13.48 5.27
N ALA A 75 -16.24 -12.85 6.24
CA ALA A 75 -16.90 -13.54 7.35
C ALA A 75 -18.00 -14.50 6.87
N VAL A 76 -18.84 -14.05 5.93
CA VAL A 76 -19.91 -14.85 5.33
C VAL A 76 -19.35 -16.05 4.55
N VAL A 77 -18.30 -15.84 3.75
CA VAL A 77 -17.67 -16.91 2.95
C VAL A 77 -16.96 -17.94 3.84
N ALA A 78 -16.35 -17.51 4.94
CA ALA A 78 -15.61 -18.39 5.83
C ALA A 78 -16.50 -19.24 6.76
N SER A 79 -17.82 -19.06 6.74
CA SER A 79 -18.74 -19.63 7.74
C SER A 79 -19.84 -20.48 7.12
N ASP A 80 -19.97 -21.74 7.55
CA ASP A 80 -21.00 -22.70 7.07
C ASP A 80 -22.44 -22.35 7.50
N GLY A 81 -22.63 -21.31 8.33
CA GLY A 81 -23.91 -20.91 8.91
C GLY A 81 -24.39 -19.51 8.52
N ALA A 82 -23.85 -18.93 7.45
CA ALA A 82 -24.25 -17.59 7.03
C ALA A 82 -25.73 -17.51 6.62
N PRO A 83 -26.46 -16.44 6.99
CA PRO A 83 -27.84 -16.23 6.56
C PRO A 83 -27.99 -16.26 5.03
N ALA A 84 -29.05 -16.89 4.54
CA ALA A 84 -29.32 -16.99 3.11
C ALA A 84 -29.41 -15.59 2.46
N GLY A 85 -28.71 -15.41 1.34
CA GLY A 85 -28.65 -14.14 0.61
C GLY A 85 -27.69 -13.09 1.20
N ALA A 86 -27.04 -13.34 2.35
CA ALA A 86 -26.10 -12.39 2.95
C ALA A 86 -24.92 -12.06 2.01
N LEU A 87 -24.39 -13.07 1.31
CA LEU A 87 -23.30 -12.89 0.36
C LEU A 87 -23.74 -12.01 -0.83
N ASP A 88 -24.87 -12.34 -1.45
CA ASP A 88 -25.42 -11.60 -2.59
C ASP A 88 -25.73 -10.15 -2.22
N ALA A 89 -26.35 -9.94 -1.05
CA ALA A 89 -26.64 -8.60 -0.53
C ALA A 89 -25.35 -7.80 -0.31
N THR A 90 -24.30 -8.43 0.24
CA THR A 90 -23.00 -7.78 0.46
C THR A 90 -22.34 -7.39 -0.86
N ILE A 91 -22.33 -8.28 -1.86
CA ILE A 91 -21.79 -8.01 -3.20
C ILE A 91 -22.56 -6.88 -3.90
N GLN A 92 -23.89 -6.84 -3.75
CA GLN A 92 -24.72 -5.76 -4.29
C GLN A 92 -24.34 -4.40 -3.71
N HIS A 93 -24.10 -4.31 -2.40
CA HIS A 93 -23.66 -3.06 -1.77
C HIS A 93 -22.26 -2.63 -2.21
N LEU A 94 -21.31 -3.57 -2.33
CA LEU A 94 -20.00 -3.29 -2.92
C LEU A 94 -20.13 -2.76 -4.35
N SER A 95 -21.02 -3.34 -5.16
CA SER A 95 -21.29 -2.89 -6.54
C SER A 95 -21.90 -1.49 -6.58
N ALA A 96 -22.79 -1.18 -5.64
CA ALA A 96 -23.39 0.15 -5.54
C ALA A 96 -22.35 1.22 -5.19
N LEU A 97 -21.38 0.91 -4.31
CA LEU A 97 -20.26 1.81 -4.02
C LEU A 97 -19.35 2.03 -5.24
N ASP A 98 -19.11 0.98 -6.04
CA ASP A 98 -18.33 1.11 -7.29
C ASP A 98 -19.04 2.03 -8.28
N GLN A 99 -20.34 1.82 -8.52
CA GLN A 99 -21.15 2.68 -9.39
C GLN A 99 -21.16 4.13 -8.90
N LEU A 100 -21.21 4.35 -7.58
CA LEU A 100 -21.17 5.68 -7.01
C LEU A 100 -19.81 6.38 -7.22
N MET A 101 -18.72 5.63 -7.21
CA MET A 101 -17.38 6.17 -7.50
C MET A 101 -17.21 6.52 -8.98
N GLU A 102 -17.83 5.76 -9.88
CA GLU A 102 -17.85 6.04 -11.32
C GLU A 102 -18.76 7.23 -11.67
N GLN A 103 -19.93 7.31 -11.03
CA GLN A 103 -20.94 8.35 -11.26
C GLN A 103 -21.43 8.91 -9.92
N PRO A 104 -20.75 9.91 -9.36
CA PRO A 104 -21.11 10.49 -8.06
C PRO A 104 -22.48 11.15 -8.11
N MET A 105 -23.51 10.46 -7.58
CA MET A 105 -24.85 11.00 -7.39
C MET A 105 -25.12 11.22 -5.90
N MET A 106 -25.32 12.49 -5.52
CA MET A 106 -25.48 12.90 -4.11
C MET A 106 -26.61 12.15 -3.40
N ASP A 107 -27.77 12.01 -4.07
CA ASP A 107 -28.95 11.34 -3.50
C ASP A 107 -28.76 9.82 -3.34
N ALA A 108 -27.87 9.21 -4.14
CA ALA A 108 -27.60 7.77 -4.08
C ALA A 108 -26.71 7.42 -2.88
N PHE A 109 -25.79 8.30 -2.49
CA PHE A 109 -24.86 8.03 -1.39
C PHE A 109 -25.59 7.72 -0.07
N ALA A 110 -26.54 8.57 0.33
CA ALA A 110 -27.32 8.37 1.57
C ALA A 110 -28.13 7.05 1.53
N GLN A 111 -28.73 6.73 0.39
CA GLN A 111 -29.49 5.49 0.22
C GLN A 111 -28.59 4.25 0.36
N ILE A 112 -27.41 4.28 -0.26
CA ILE A 112 -26.44 3.19 -0.20
C ILE A 112 -25.93 2.98 1.23
N THR A 113 -25.55 4.05 1.93
CA THR A 113 -25.02 3.95 3.31
C THR A 113 -26.10 3.52 4.30
N GLN A 114 -27.34 4.02 4.18
CA GLN A 114 -28.47 3.59 5.01
C GLN A 114 -28.83 2.12 4.76
N SER A 115 -28.86 1.68 3.50
CA SER A 115 -29.10 0.27 3.15
C SER A 115 -27.99 -0.64 3.69
N ALA A 116 -26.72 -0.21 3.60
CA ALA A 116 -25.61 -0.96 4.16
C ALA A 116 -25.75 -1.10 5.69
N ARG A 117 -26.19 -0.06 6.39
CA ARG A 117 -26.46 -0.15 7.85
C ARG A 117 -27.54 -1.17 8.18
N LEU A 118 -28.65 -1.17 7.45
CA LEU A 118 -29.71 -2.15 7.65
C LEU A 118 -29.20 -3.59 7.45
N LEU A 119 -28.32 -3.80 6.47
CA LEU A 119 -27.65 -5.08 6.27
C LEU A 119 -26.80 -5.46 7.49
N PHE A 120 -26.01 -4.52 8.03
CA PHE A 120 -25.20 -4.76 9.23
C PHE A 120 -26.05 -5.02 10.47
N ASP A 121 -27.13 -4.26 10.69
CA ASP A 121 -28.05 -4.47 11.82
C ASP A 121 -28.67 -5.88 11.79
N GLN A 122 -29.05 -6.35 10.59
CA GLN A 122 -29.58 -7.70 10.39
C GLN A 122 -28.54 -8.79 10.63
N LEU A 123 -27.29 -8.56 10.24
CA LEU A 123 -26.21 -9.55 10.34
C LEU A 123 -25.40 -9.46 11.63
N THR A 124 -25.64 -8.46 12.49
CA THR A 124 -24.91 -8.28 13.74
C THR A 124 -24.91 -9.53 14.63
N PRO A 125 -26.06 -10.19 14.92
CA PRO A 125 -26.06 -11.40 15.73
C PRO A 125 -25.23 -12.54 15.12
N PHE A 126 -25.19 -12.63 13.79
CA PHE A 126 -24.34 -13.60 13.10
C PHE A 126 -22.86 -13.25 13.29
N LEU A 127 -22.47 -12.00 13.06
CA LEU A 127 -21.08 -11.53 13.13
C LEU A 127 -20.49 -11.64 14.54
N GLU A 128 -21.27 -11.32 15.58
CA GLU A 128 -20.84 -11.42 16.98
C GLU A 128 -20.51 -12.87 17.42
N MET A 129 -21.10 -13.86 16.76
CA MET A 129 -20.86 -15.28 17.03
C MET A 129 -19.72 -15.87 16.19
N GLN A 130 -19.14 -15.12 15.24
CA GLN A 130 -18.11 -15.69 14.37
C GLN A 130 -16.76 -15.79 15.07
N PRO A 131 -16.13 -16.99 15.09
CA PRO A 131 -14.76 -17.12 15.53
C PRO A 131 -13.80 -16.50 14.51
N PHE A 132 -12.52 -16.45 14.84
CA PHE A 132 -11.50 -16.07 13.87
C PHE A 132 -11.49 -17.10 12.74
N ALA A 133 -11.57 -16.62 11.50
CA ALA A 133 -11.43 -17.46 10.32
C ALA A 133 -9.97 -17.89 10.21
N MET A 134 -9.75 -19.20 10.16
CA MET A 134 -8.41 -19.76 9.94
C MET A 134 -8.18 -19.91 8.44
N ARG A 135 -7.08 -19.36 7.94
CA ARG A 135 -6.70 -19.50 6.53
C ARG A 135 -5.25 -19.94 6.39
N SER A 136 -5.05 -21.05 5.68
CA SER A 136 -3.73 -21.56 5.34
C SER A 136 -3.24 -20.94 4.04
N LEU A 137 -2.17 -20.16 4.10
CA LEU A 137 -1.51 -19.57 2.94
C LEU A 137 -0.22 -20.35 2.62
N PRO A 138 0.15 -20.51 1.34
CA PRO A 138 1.45 -21.09 1.00
C PRO A 138 2.56 -20.22 1.60
N THR A 139 3.49 -20.83 2.32
CA THR A 139 4.74 -20.18 2.72
C THR A 139 5.46 -19.80 1.43
N PRO A 140 5.84 -18.53 1.26
CA PRO A 140 6.56 -18.13 0.06
C PRO A 140 7.93 -18.81 0.09
N PRO A 141 8.61 -18.95 -1.06
CA PRO A 141 10.01 -19.32 -1.03
C PRO A 141 10.76 -18.37 -0.09
N ALA A 142 11.72 -18.90 0.66
CA ALA A 142 12.56 -18.11 1.56
C ALA A 142 13.37 -17.10 0.72
N VAL A 143 12.77 -15.96 0.40
CA VAL A 143 13.46 -14.82 -0.18
C VAL A 143 14.15 -14.14 0.99
N PRO A 144 15.49 -14.04 0.99
CA PRO A 144 16.18 -13.29 2.02
C PRO A 144 15.58 -11.89 2.07
N ARG A 145 15.01 -11.50 3.22
CA ARG A 145 14.58 -10.12 3.39
C ARG A 145 15.81 -9.26 3.14
N ARG A 146 15.74 -8.39 2.13
CA ARG A 146 16.84 -7.49 1.75
C ARG A 146 17.27 -6.62 2.94
N TRP A 147 16.35 -6.38 3.88
CA TRP A 147 16.55 -5.65 5.10
C TRP A 147 16.22 -6.56 6.30
N VAL A 148 17.24 -6.86 7.11
CA VAL A 148 17.07 -7.52 8.41
C VAL A 148 17.26 -6.46 9.47
N TRP A 149 16.18 -6.15 10.19
CA TRP A 149 16.20 -5.16 11.25
C TRP A 149 16.50 -5.82 12.58
N PRO A 150 17.36 -5.22 13.42
CA PRO A 150 17.58 -5.69 14.78
C PRO A 150 16.27 -5.87 15.53
N SER A 151 16.20 -6.94 16.32
CA SER A 151 15.06 -7.30 17.18
C SER A 151 15.55 -7.79 18.55
N ASP A 152 16.80 -7.48 18.91
CA ASP A 152 17.51 -8.01 20.07
C ASP A 152 17.28 -7.21 21.37
N GLY A 153 16.64 -6.04 21.28
CA GLY A 153 16.46 -5.12 22.39
C GLY A 153 17.75 -4.50 22.96
N GLN A 154 18.88 -4.68 22.27
CA GLN A 154 20.19 -4.18 22.68
C GLN A 154 20.76 -3.18 21.68
N THR A 155 20.39 -3.32 20.41
CA THR A 155 20.81 -2.41 19.35
C THR A 155 20.21 -1.02 19.59
N PRO A 156 21.03 0.04 19.69
CA PRO A 156 20.52 1.40 19.78
C PRO A 156 19.68 1.76 18.54
N LEU A 157 18.66 2.61 18.69
CA LEU A 157 17.81 3.06 17.57
C LEU A 157 18.64 3.59 16.39
N ALA A 158 19.69 4.36 16.68
CA ALA A 158 20.61 4.90 15.70
C ALA A 158 21.41 3.83 14.93
N GLY A 159 21.46 2.59 15.43
CA GLY A 159 22.12 1.45 14.79
C GLY A 159 21.26 0.76 13.73
N ALA A 160 19.95 0.99 13.71
CA ALA A 160 19.08 0.58 12.61
C ALA A 160 19.17 1.60 11.48
N THR A 161 19.97 1.30 10.45
CA THR A 161 20.33 2.30 9.43
C THR A 161 20.11 1.82 8.00
N PHE A 162 19.73 2.74 7.13
CA PHE A 162 19.99 2.61 5.70
C PHE A 162 21.41 3.10 5.39
N THR A 163 21.99 2.54 4.32
CA THR A 163 23.24 3.06 3.76
C THR A 163 22.89 3.88 2.53
N LEU A 164 23.13 5.19 2.59
CA LEU A 164 22.89 6.09 1.48
C LEU A 164 23.93 5.87 0.37
N LEU A 165 23.69 6.43 -0.81
CA LEU A 165 24.62 6.35 -1.95
C LEU A 165 26.01 6.92 -1.62
N THR A 166 26.09 7.88 -0.69
CA THR A 166 27.35 8.45 -0.16
C THR A 166 28.14 7.47 0.73
N GLY A 167 27.53 6.35 1.13
CA GLY A 167 28.07 5.43 2.14
C GLY A 167 27.73 5.83 3.58
N GLU A 168 27.12 7.00 3.79
CA GLU A 168 26.67 7.44 5.10
C GLU A 168 25.55 6.55 5.65
N LYS A 169 25.53 6.43 6.98
CA LYS A 169 24.55 5.64 7.72
C LYS A 169 23.43 6.56 8.21
N MET A 170 22.25 6.39 7.66
CA MET A 170 21.07 7.15 8.04
C MET A 170 20.18 6.32 8.97
N PRO A 171 19.85 6.79 10.19
CA PRO A 171 18.92 6.09 11.07
C PRO A 171 17.54 5.93 10.40
N ALA A 172 17.05 4.70 10.37
CA ALA A 172 15.76 4.34 9.78
C ALA A 172 14.58 4.72 10.69
N ILE A 173 14.83 4.96 11.97
CA ILE A 173 13.85 5.40 12.96
C ILE A 173 14.16 6.85 13.32
N GLY A 174 13.25 7.74 12.97
CA GLY A 174 13.35 9.16 13.27
C GLY A 174 12.12 9.69 14.01
N PHE A 175 12.05 11.02 14.12
CA PHE A 175 10.99 11.75 14.80
C PHE A 175 10.49 12.88 13.90
N GLY A 176 9.21 12.84 13.53
CA GLY A 176 8.57 13.87 12.73
C GLY A 176 8.07 15.03 13.58
N THR A 177 8.13 16.25 13.07
CA THR A 177 7.75 17.47 13.82
C THR A 177 6.54 18.22 13.26
N TRP A 178 5.91 17.72 12.20
CA TRP A 178 4.70 18.35 11.64
C TRP A 178 3.60 18.46 12.71
N ARG A 179 2.93 19.63 12.79
CA ARG A 179 1.93 19.96 13.84
C ARG A 179 2.47 19.96 15.27
N LEU A 180 3.74 20.27 15.45
CA LEU A 180 4.27 20.80 16.71
C LEU A 180 4.57 22.28 16.43
N TRP A 181 3.62 23.16 16.71
CA TRP A 181 3.67 24.53 16.18
C TRP A 181 4.61 25.40 17.02
N GLY A 182 5.56 26.07 16.36
CA GLY A 182 6.51 26.95 17.04
C GLY A 182 7.20 26.29 18.23
N SER A 183 7.05 26.88 19.42
CA SER A 183 7.72 26.43 20.65
C SER A 183 7.27 25.06 21.15
N GLU A 184 6.12 24.56 20.70
CA GLU A 184 5.64 23.22 21.05
C GLU A 184 6.57 22.11 20.56
N ALA A 185 7.43 22.38 19.57
CA ALA A 185 8.39 21.40 19.05
C ALA A 185 9.58 21.15 20.00
N TYR A 186 9.94 22.11 20.85
CA TYR A 186 11.14 22.02 21.69
C TYR A 186 11.12 20.79 22.60
N GLN A 187 10.02 20.63 23.36
CA GLN A 187 9.94 19.61 24.39
C GLN A 187 9.87 18.18 23.81
N PRO A 188 9.03 17.89 22.79
CA PRO A 188 9.01 16.57 22.17
C PRO A 188 10.31 16.19 21.46
N VAL A 189 11.00 17.13 20.81
CA VAL A 189 12.32 16.86 20.21
C VAL A 189 13.36 16.54 21.29
N SER A 190 13.32 17.27 22.41
CA SER A 190 14.21 16.97 23.55
C SER A 190 13.97 15.55 24.08
N TRP A 191 12.72 15.15 24.28
CA TRP A 191 12.38 13.79 24.69
C TRP A 191 12.79 12.73 23.66
N ALA A 192 12.64 13.01 22.36
CA ALA A 192 13.09 12.10 21.30
C ALA A 192 14.62 11.87 21.36
N LEU A 193 15.40 12.93 21.55
CA LEU A 193 16.85 12.84 21.69
C LEU A 193 17.26 12.11 22.97
N GLU A 194 16.57 12.35 24.10
CA GLU A 194 16.73 11.61 25.35
C GLU A 194 16.46 10.10 25.17
N ALA A 195 15.43 9.75 24.39
CA ALA A 195 15.05 8.37 24.09
C ALA A 195 16.01 7.65 23.11
N GLY A 196 17.06 8.31 22.65
CA GLY A 196 18.06 7.73 21.74
C GLY A 196 17.71 7.87 20.25
N ILE A 197 16.66 8.61 19.90
CA ILE A 197 16.38 8.94 18.50
C ILE A 197 17.46 9.89 17.99
N ARG A 198 17.93 9.62 16.77
CA ARG A 198 19.01 10.36 16.13
C ARG A 198 18.67 10.82 14.72
N HIS A 199 17.41 10.73 14.29
CA HIS A 199 16.93 11.28 13.03
C HIS A 199 15.75 12.20 13.33
N ILE A 200 15.88 13.48 13.01
CA ILE A 200 14.85 14.50 13.22
C ILE A 200 14.37 15.00 11.85
N ASP A 201 13.07 14.90 11.60
CA ASP A 201 12.43 15.35 10.36
C ASP A 201 11.60 16.62 10.61
N THR A 202 11.91 17.68 9.87
CA THR A 202 11.18 18.96 9.90
C THR A 202 10.98 19.51 8.49
N ALA A 203 10.42 20.70 8.35
CA ALA A 203 10.28 21.43 7.08
C ALA A 203 10.09 22.92 7.33
N GLU A 204 10.46 23.75 6.34
CA GLU A 204 10.18 25.20 6.31
C GLU A 204 8.71 25.48 6.68
N GLY A 205 7.81 24.78 5.99
CA GLY A 205 6.36 24.94 6.14
C GLY A 205 5.78 24.52 7.50
N TYR A 206 6.57 23.92 8.40
CA TYR A 206 6.10 23.55 9.74
C TYR A 206 6.28 24.69 10.75
N ALA A 207 7.04 25.73 10.40
CA ALA A 207 7.24 26.95 11.19
C ALA A 207 7.69 26.68 12.64
N ASN A 208 8.59 25.72 12.83
CA ASN A 208 9.10 25.30 14.14
C ASN A 208 10.62 25.04 14.18
N GLU A 209 11.33 25.22 13.07
CA GLU A 209 12.75 24.90 12.94
C GLU A 209 13.63 25.59 13.98
N LYS A 210 13.32 26.85 14.33
CA LYS A 210 14.01 27.55 15.41
C LYS A 210 14.05 26.77 16.72
N PHE A 211 12.91 26.24 17.14
CA PHE A 211 12.79 25.54 18.43
C PHE A 211 13.37 24.13 18.38
N ILE A 212 13.43 23.53 17.20
CA ILE A 212 14.14 22.27 16.96
C ILE A 212 15.66 22.49 17.09
N GLY A 213 16.18 23.57 16.51
CA GLY A 213 17.58 23.98 16.68
C GLY A 213 17.95 24.20 18.14
N ASP A 214 17.08 24.90 18.88
CA ASP A 214 17.22 25.11 20.33
C ASP A 214 17.28 23.78 21.10
N ALA A 215 16.35 22.84 20.83
CA ALA A 215 16.33 21.53 21.48
C ALA A 215 17.56 20.67 21.16
N ILE A 216 18.03 20.68 19.91
CA ILE A 216 19.24 19.96 19.51
C ILE A 216 20.46 20.50 20.26
N ARG A 217 20.64 21.83 20.29
CA ARG A 217 21.75 22.46 21.01
C ARG A 217 21.72 22.12 22.50
N ASP A 218 20.56 22.23 23.12
CA ASP A 218 20.41 22.07 24.56
C ASP A 218 20.48 20.59 25.00
N SER A 219 20.23 19.64 24.09
CA SER A 219 20.30 18.20 24.36
C SER A 219 21.69 17.69 24.75
N GLY A 220 22.76 18.41 24.37
CA GLY A 220 24.14 17.97 24.54
C GLY A 220 24.58 16.81 23.64
N VAL A 221 23.70 16.31 22.76
CA VAL A 221 24.05 15.28 21.77
C VAL A 221 24.96 15.89 20.71
N PRO A 222 26.11 15.27 20.37
CA PRO A 222 26.98 15.78 19.33
C PRO A 222 26.25 15.92 18.00
N ARG A 223 26.33 17.10 17.36
CA ARG A 223 25.62 17.39 16.09
C ARG A 223 25.82 16.32 15.01
N LYS A 224 27.03 15.77 14.89
CA LYS A 224 27.38 14.70 13.93
C LYS A 224 26.68 13.36 14.17
N GLU A 225 26.06 13.18 15.33
CA GLU A 225 25.28 11.98 15.66
C GLU A 225 23.80 12.16 15.34
N ILE A 226 23.37 13.38 14.99
CA ILE A 226 21.98 13.69 14.63
C ILE A 226 21.89 13.80 13.12
N PHE A 227 21.03 12.99 12.51
CA PHE A 227 20.60 13.12 11.13
C PHE A 227 19.41 14.10 11.07
N LEU A 228 19.67 15.34 10.71
CA LEU A 228 18.66 16.39 10.61
C LEU A 228 18.20 16.55 9.15
N ALA A 229 16.91 16.30 8.93
CA ALA A 229 16.25 16.44 7.63
C ALA A 229 15.31 17.64 7.62
N THR A 230 15.40 18.48 6.58
CA THR A 230 14.42 19.55 6.32
C THR A 230 14.02 19.63 4.85
N LYS A 231 12.97 20.39 4.55
CA LYS A 231 12.30 20.40 3.24
C LYS A 231 12.02 21.81 2.76
N LEU A 232 12.14 22.00 1.45
CA LEU A 232 11.65 23.17 0.72
C LEU A 232 10.14 23.03 0.49
N SER A 233 9.33 23.80 1.23
CA SER A 233 7.86 23.72 1.21
C SER A 233 7.20 24.75 0.29
N SER A 234 7.97 25.66 -0.29
CA SER A 234 7.49 26.73 -1.16
C SER A 234 7.09 26.26 -2.57
N VAL A 235 7.48 25.04 -2.98
CA VAL A 235 7.24 24.48 -4.32
C VAL A 235 5.76 24.50 -4.75
N PRO A 236 4.79 23.99 -3.96
CA PRO A 236 3.38 23.98 -4.36
C PRO A 236 2.77 25.38 -4.51
N LYS A 237 3.45 26.44 -4.01
CA LYS A 237 3.02 27.84 -4.15
C LYS A 237 3.56 28.49 -5.42
N GLY A 238 4.29 27.76 -6.27
CA GLY A 238 4.92 28.27 -7.49
C GLY A 238 6.14 29.17 -7.24
N LEU A 239 6.62 29.24 -5.99
CA LEU A 239 7.78 30.04 -5.59
C LEU A 239 9.05 29.18 -5.69
N VAL A 240 9.49 28.93 -6.92
CA VAL A 240 10.57 27.97 -7.24
C VAL A 240 11.77 28.62 -7.95
N ASP A 241 11.85 29.95 -7.97
CA ASP A 241 13.02 30.63 -8.51
C ASP A 241 14.25 30.44 -7.62
N ILE A 242 15.41 30.65 -8.22
CA ILE A 242 16.73 30.38 -7.62
C ILE A 242 16.95 31.24 -6.38
N GLU A 243 16.71 32.56 -6.48
CA GLU A 243 16.98 33.51 -5.40
C GLU A 243 16.09 33.21 -4.19
N HIS A 244 14.81 32.91 -4.43
CA HIS A 244 13.90 32.51 -3.37
C HIS A 244 14.34 31.22 -2.69
N THR A 245 14.73 30.20 -3.47
CA THR A 245 15.16 28.90 -2.94
C THR A 245 16.41 29.02 -2.07
N GLU A 246 17.39 29.81 -2.49
CA GLU A 246 18.60 30.10 -1.70
C GLU A 246 18.25 30.85 -0.40
N ALA A 247 17.40 31.87 -0.48
CA ALA A 247 16.98 32.66 0.68
C ALA A 247 16.21 31.81 1.70
N VAL A 248 15.34 30.91 1.24
CA VAL A 248 14.63 29.96 2.10
C VAL A 248 15.63 29.08 2.81
N PHE A 249 16.50 28.37 2.08
CA PHE A 249 17.43 27.42 2.71
C PHE A 249 18.40 28.12 3.68
N ALA A 250 18.88 29.32 3.36
CA ALA A 250 19.69 30.13 4.26
C ALA A 250 18.94 30.49 5.56
N THR A 251 17.66 30.85 5.45
CA THR A 251 16.80 31.12 6.61
C THR A 251 16.59 29.87 7.46
N GLN A 252 16.38 28.70 6.83
CA GLN A 252 16.23 27.44 7.57
C GLN A 252 17.48 27.09 8.37
N LEU A 253 18.67 27.22 7.76
CA LEU A 253 19.96 27.03 8.45
C LEU A 253 20.13 28.02 9.62
N GLN A 254 19.76 29.29 9.41
CA GLN A 254 19.78 30.31 10.45
C GLN A 254 18.83 29.98 11.61
N ASP A 255 17.59 29.60 11.32
CA ASP A 255 16.58 29.25 12.32
C ASP A 255 17.03 28.02 13.12
N LEU A 256 17.46 26.96 12.43
CA LEU A 256 18.03 25.77 13.07
C LEU A 256 19.31 26.07 13.86
N GLY A 257 20.01 27.17 13.56
CA GLY A 257 21.30 27.52 14.13
C GLY A 257 22.40 26.53 13.71
N MET A 258 22.39 26.11 12.44
CA MET A 258 23.26 25.06 11.90
C MET A 258 23.98 25.51 10.64
N ASP A 259 25.22 25.05 10.44
CA ASP A 259 25.96 25.27 9.19
C ASP A 259 25.55 24.29 8.08
N TYR A 260 24.90 23.17 8.44
CA TYR A 260 24.45 22.16 7.50
C TYR A 260 23.26 21.35 8.02
N VAL A 261 22.53 20.75 7.09
CA VAL A 261 21.59 19.64 7.33
C VAL A 261 22.12 18.34 6.73
N ASP A 262 21.77 17.22 7.33
CA ASP A 262 22.17 15.90 6.82
C ASP A 262 21.37 15.55 5.58
N LEU A 263 20.14 16.05 5.48
CA LEU A 263 19.28 15.90 4.32
C LEU A 263 18.49 17.16 4.03
N TYR A 264 18.55 17.62 2.78
CA TYR A 264 17.63 18.61 2.25
C TYR A 264 16.77 18.01 1.14
N MET A 265 15.45 18.21 1.17
CA MET A 265 14.57 17.60 0.18
C MET A 265 13.53 18.54 -0.40
N LEU A 266 13.06 18.24 -1.61
CA LEU A 266 11.85 18.85 -2.16
C LEU A 266 10.64 18.26 -1.44
N HIS A 267 9.77 19.10 -0.88
CA HIS A 267 8.58 18.60 -0.18
C HIS A 267 7.54 18.00 -1.13
N THR A 268 7.51 18.46 -2.39
CA THR A 268 6.74 17.89 -3.50
C THR A 268 7.49 18.22 -4.80
N PRO A 269 7.57 17.31 -5.77
CA PRO A 269 8.15 17.65 -7.07
C PRO A 269 7.32 18.73 -7.78
N PRO A 270 7.95 19.67 -8.51
CA PRO A 270 7.22 20.56 -9.41
C PRO A 270 6.51 19.75 -10.51
N ALA A 271 5.27 20.12 -10.84
CA ALA A 271 4.53 19.47 -11.92
C ALA A 271 5.13 19.74 -13.31
N ASP A 272 5.79 20.89 -13.49
CA ASP A 272 6.49 21.24 -14.72
C ASP A 272 7.90 20.61 -14.75
N PRO A 273 8.22 19.77 -15.76
CA PRO A 273 9.52 19.08 -15.82
C PRO A 273 10.73 20.01 -15.89
N ALA A 274 10.61 21.17 -16.56
CA ALA A 274 11.73 22.11 -16.67
C ALA A 274 12.00 22.80 -15.33
N GLN A 275 10.95 23.15 -14.58
CA GLN A 275 11.06 23.63 -13.20
C GLN A 275 11.63 22.55 -12.28
N PHE A 276 11.22 21.29 -12.44
CA PHE A 276 11.78 20.19 -11.65
C PHE A 276 13.28 20.04 -11.89
N GLN A 277 13.72 20.07 -13.15
CA GLN A 277 15.14 20.02 -13.49
C GLN A 277 15.93 21.23 -12.94
N ALA A 278 15.39 22.44 -13.07
CA ALA A 278 16.04 23.65 -12.56
C ALA A 278 16.17 23.62 -11.03
N LEU A 279 15.11 23.24 -10.33
CA LEU A 279 15.10 23.17 -8.88
C LEU A 279 16.00 22.05 -8.35
N TRP A 280 16.02 20.89 -9.02
CA TRP A 280 16.96 19.83 -8.67
C TRP A 280 18.41 20.27 -8.86
N SER A 281 18.71 21.03 -9.91
CA SER A 281 20.05 21.60 -10.11
C SER A 281 20.48 22.50 -8.94
N MET A 282 19.55 23.18 -8.27
CA MET A 282 19.82 23.94 -7.03
C MET A 282 20.10 23.02 -5.84
N MET A 283 19.31 21.95 -5.69
CA MET A 283 19.57 20.92 -4.67
C MET A 283 20.99 20.34 -4.79
N GLU A 284 21.44 20.10 -6.03
CA GLU A 284 22.80 19.64 -6.33
C GLU A 284 23.87 20.65 -5.90
N LEU A 285 23.62 21.96 -6.02
CA LEU A 285 24.53 23.00 -5.55
C LEU A 285 24.60 23.06 -4.02
N PHE A 286 23.48 22.87 -3.32
CA PHE A 286 23.46 22.77 -1.85
C PHE A 286 24.22 21.54 -1.35
N TYR A 287 24.12 20.43 -2.07
CA TYR A 287 24.94 19.25 -1.82
C TYR A 287 26.43 19.52 -2.05
N GLN A 288 26.79 20.10 -3.21
CA GLN A 288 28.18 20.38 -3.57
C GLN A 288 28.86 21.38 -2.63
N SER A 289 28.13 22.39 -2.14
CA SER A 289 28.63 23.35 -1.15
C SER A 289 28.78 22.76 0.25
N GLY A 290 28.17 21.59 0.52
CA GLY A 290 28.23 20.89 1.80
C GLY A 290 27.25 21.38 2.86
N HIS A 291 26.37 22.33 2.52
CA HIS A 291 25.26 22.78 3.37
C HIS A 291 24.16 21.71 3.49
N ALA A 292 24.04 20.82 2.51
CA ALA A 292 23.28 19.57 2.62
C ALA A 292 24.23 18.37 2.41
N LYS A 293 24.19 17.36 3.28
CA LYS A 293 25.02 16.14 3.13
C LYS A 293 24.39 15.09 2.21
N ALA A 294 23.08 15.12 2.09
CA ALA A 294 22.31 14.34 1.12
C ALA A 294 21.14 15.18 0.60
N ILE A 295 20.62 14.78 -0.57
CA ILE A 295 19.44 15.38 -1.17
C ILE A 295 18.39 14.34 -1.52
N GLY A 296 17.12 14.73 -1.45
CA GLY A 296 16.00 13.82 -1.67
C GLY A 296 14.72 14.50 -2.13
N VAL A 297 13.66 13.72 -2.21
CA VAL A 297 12.31 14.17 -2.58
C VAL A 297 11.26 13.58 -1.66
N SER A 298 10.13 14.25 -1.56
CA SER A 298 8.93 13.78 -0.88
C SER A 298 7.74 13.89 -1.83
N ASN A 299 6.72 13.07 -1.59
CA ASN A 299 5.50 13.05 -2.40
C ASN A 299 5.77 12.75 -3.88
N CYS A 300 6.63 11.78 -4.15
CA CYS A 300 7.13 11.50 -5.51
C CYS A 300 6.78 10.07 -5.93
N ASP A 301 6.12 9.90 -7.09
CA ASP A 301 5.78 8.61 -7.66
C ASP A 301 6.92 7.98 -8.49
N VAL A 302 6.69 6.79 -9.05
CA VAL A 302 7.69 6.06 -9.84
C VAL A 302 8.06 6.83 -11.12
N ASN A 303 7.09 7.44 -11.78
CA ASN A 303 7.30 8.17 -13.03
C ASN A 303 8.08 9.45 -12.79
N GLU A 304 7.76 10.17 -11.72
CA GLU A 304 8.46 11.36 -11.29
C GLU A 304 9.89 11.03 -10.84
N LEU A 305 10.12 9.93 -10.12
CA LEU A 305 11.47 9.46 -9.82
C LEU A 305 12.26 9.06 -11.07
N ARG A 306 11.64 8.36 -12.04
CA ARG A 306 12.29 8.04 -13.32
C ARG A 306 12.66 9.31 -14.09
N SER A 307 11.76 10.28 -14.11
CA SER A 307 12.01 11.60 -14.70
C SER A 307 13.20 12.26 -14.02
N LEU A 308 13.21 12.35 -12.69
CA LEU A 308 14.31 12.90 -11.92
C LEU A 308 15.65 12.22 -12.21
N LEU A 309 15.67 10.89 -12.18
CA LEU A 309 16.86 10.09 -12.48
C LEU A 309 17.40 10.31 -13.90
N SER A 310 16.55 10.75 -14.85
CA SER A 310 16.96 10.99 -16.24
C SER A 310 17.81 12.24 -16.43
N PHE A 311 17.68 13.23 -15.54
CA PHE A 311 18.42 14.49 -15.63
C PHE A 311 19.31 14.80 -14.41
N ALA A 312 19.15 14.10 -13.29
CA ALA A 312 19.95 14.29 -12.09
C ALA A 312 21.41 13.89 -12.31
N ARG A 313 22.34 14.79 -11.97
CA ARG A 313 23.79 14.51 -11.86
C ARG A 313 24.11 13.90 -10.51
N VAL A 314 23.46 14.38 -9.44
CA VAL A 314 23.43 13.74 -8.12
C VAL A 314 22.03 13.13 -7.95
N PRO A 315 21.88 11.80 -7.96
CA PRO A 315 20.57 11.18 -7.81
C PRO A 315 20.01 11.42 -6.40
N PRO A 316 18.67 11.41 -6.22
CA PRO A 316 18.07 11.47 -4.90
C PRO A 316 18.54 10.27 -4.06
N MET A 317 18.86 10.51 -2.79
CA MET A 317 19.28 9.46 -1.85
C MET A 317 18.17 9.08 -0.87
N TYR A 318 17.11 9.88 -0.84
CA TYR A 318 16.01 9.77 0.10
C TYR A 318 14.67 10.06 -0.60
N LEU A 319 13.67 9.22 -0.30
CA LEU A 319 12.29 9.36 -0.72
C LEU A 319 11.38 9.35 0.52
N GLN A 320 10.61 10.43 0.72
CA GLN A 320 9.61 10.50 1.79
C GLN A 320 8.18 10.46 1.24
N ASN A 321 7.49 9.34 1.41
CA ASN A 321 6.12 9.19 0.93
C ASN A 321 5.18 8.75 2.06
N LEU A 322 3.88 8.98 1.86
CA LEU A 322 2.86 8.45 2.74
C LEU A 322 2.95 6.92 2.74
N PHE A 323 3.09 6.31 3.91
CA PHE A 323 3.18 4.86 4.02
C PHE A 323 2.29 4.35 5.15
N LYS A 324 1.01 4.14 4.84
CA LYS A 324 -0.04 3.77 5.79
C LYS A 324 -0.49 2.32 5.57
N ILE A 325 -0.98 1.66 6.61
CA ILE A 325 -1.45 0.26 6.53
C ILE A 325 -2.56 -0.01 5.50
N TYR A 326 -3.57 0.88 5.39
CA TYR A 326 -4.64 0.75 4.37
C TYR A 326 -4.26 1.31 3.01
N LYS A 327 -3.15 2.04 2.92
CA LYS A 327 -2.68 2.65 1.68
C LYS A 327 -1.15 2.75 1.71
N PRO A 328 -0.42 1.61 1.60
CA PRO A 328 1.03 1.59 1.67
C PRO A 328 1.58 2.23 0.41
N GLY A 329 1.64 3.56 0.39
CA GLY A 329 2.03 4.37 -0.76
C GLY A 329 0.94 4.63 -1.77
N GLY A 330 -0.11 5.35 -1.39
CA GLY A 330 -1.15 5.77 -2.35
C GLY A 330 -0.71 6.67 -3.52
N GLN A 331 0.57 7.01 -3.61
CA GLN A 331 1.24 7.64 -4.76
C GLN A 331 1.98 6.61 -5.64
N MET A 332 1.91 5.32 -5.31
CA MET A 332 2.40 4.23 -6.13
C MET A 332 1.37 3.99 -7.23
N SER A 333 1.74 4.18 -8.48
CA SER A 333 0.92 3.74 -9.61
C SER A 333 0.61 2.25 -9.42
N ALA A 334 -0.58 1.80 -9.87
CA ALA A 334 -1.00 0.41 -9.73
C ALA A 334 -0.07 -0.60 -10.45
N GLU A 335 0.89 -0.11 -11.22
CA GLU A 335 1.75 -0.91 -12.10
C GLU A 335 3.10 -1.30 -11.45
N GLU A 336 3.65 -0.51 -10.51
CA GLU A 336 4.99 -0.78 -9.94
C GLU A 336 5.14 -0.35 -8.47
N ASP A 337 5.82 -1.18 -7.66
CA ASP A 337 6.12 -0.90 -6.25
C ASP A 337 7.25 0.13 -6.11
N ILE A 338 6.92 1.34 -5.64
CA ILE A 338 7.91 2.42 -5.43
C ILE A 338 8.99 2.03 -4.42
N VAL A 339 8.70 1.20 -3.40
CA VAL A 339 9.70 0.80 -2.40
C VAL A 339 10.74 -0.06 -3.09
N ALA A 340 10.29 -1.04 -3.89
CA ALA A 340 11.18 -1.87 -4.68
C ALA A 340 11.99 -1.04 -5.69
N PHE A 341 11.34 -0.12 -6.40
CA PHE A 341 11.97 0.77 -7.38
C PHE A 341 13.02 1.70 -6.74
N ALA A 342 12.67 2.35 -5.63
CA ALA A 342 13.58 3.23 -4.89
C ALA A 342 14.80 2.44 -4.39
N HIS A 343 14.59 1.26 -3.80
CA HIS A 343 15.68 0.42 -3.34
C HIS A 343 16.57 -0.14 -4.46
N SER A 344 16.04 -0.39 -5.67
CA SER A 344 16.89 -0.79 -6.80
C SER A 344 17.84 0.32 -7.24
N HIS A 345 17.53 1.57 -6.89
CA HIS A 345 18.36 2.76 -7.14
C HIS A 345 19.13 3.26 -5.90
N GLN A 346 19.20 2.45 -4.83
CA GLN A 346 19.85 2.82 -3.55
C GLN A 346 19.27 4.08 -2.88
N ILE A 347 17.97 4.32 -3.08
CA ILE A 347 17.22 5.40 -2.44
C ILE A 347 16.63 4.84 -1.15
N ALA A 348 16.89 5.51 -0.02
CA ALA A 348 16.26 5.18 1.25
C ALA A 348 14.81 5.67 1.26
N VAL A 349 13.87 4.83 1.68
CA VAL A 349 12.44 5.17 1.71
C VAL A 349 12.01 5.38 3.14
N ILE A 350 11.39 6.53 3.42
CA ILE A 350 10.82 6.87 4.73
C ILE A 350 9.32 7.09 4.59
N GLY A 351 8.57 6.38 5.41
CA GLY A 351 7.13 6.41 5.51
C GLY A 351 6.66 7.42 6.53
N TYR A 352 6.00 8.49 6.09
CA TYR A 352 5.30 9.39 6.99
C TYR A 352 3.85 8.92 7.22
N SER A 353 3.25 9.36 8.32
CA SER A 353 1.83 9.12 8.65
C SER A 353 1.42 7.63 8.69
N VAL A 354 2.30 6.76 9.18
CA VAL A 354 2.06 5.30 9.29
C VAL A 354 0.75 4.95 10.00
N GLN A 355 0.34 5.79 10.96
CA GLN A 355 -0.81 5.56 11.83
C GLN A 355 -1.99 6.50 11.53
N THR A 356 -1.95 7.27 10.44
CA THR A 356 -3.03 8.23 10.17
C THR A 356 -4.31 7.53 9.73
N GLU A 357 -5.46 8.11 10.08
CA GLU A 357 -6.76 7.74 9.54
C GLU A 357 -6.89 8.11 8.06
N TRP A 358 -6.21 9.16 7.60
CA TRP A 358 -6.30 9.67 6.23
C TRP A 358 -5.94 8.64 5.14
N PRO A 359 -6.60 8.58 3.96
CA PRO A 359 -7.79 9.31 3.53
C PRO A 359 -9.10 8.65 3.98
N HIS A 360 -9.05 7.77 4.99
CA HIS A 360 -10.19 7.03 5.52
C HIS A 360 -10.67 7.68 6.83
N VAL A 361 -11.67 7.08 7.47
CA VAL A 361 -12.00 7.33 8.89
C VAL A 361 -11.63 6.15 9.78
N LEU A 362 -10.92 5.15 9.24
CA LEU A 362 -10.46 3.96 9.96
C LEU A 362 -9.24 4.32 10.84
N PRO A 363 -9.34 4.25 12.18
CA PRO A 363 -8.19 4.44 13.07
C PRO A 363 -7.36 3.15 13.12
N PRO A 364 -6.16 3.10 12.50
CA PRO A 364 -5.40 1.85 12.38
C PRO A 364 -4.88 1.32 13.72
N LEU A 365 -4.87 2.15 14.77
CA LEU A 365 -4.51 1.73 16.13
C LEU A 365 -5.60 0.89 16.81
N GLU A 366 -6.85 0.98 16.32
CA GLU A 366 -8.02 0.28 16.88
C GLU A 366 -8.53 -0.82 15.94
N ASP A 367 -7.86 -1.05 14.81
CA ASP A 367 -8.26 -2.07 13.84
C ASP A 367 -8.11 -3.47 14.45
N PRO A 368 -9.16 -4.31 14.47
CA PRO A 368 -9.08 -5.67 15.01
C PRO A 368 -8.00 -6.55 14.36
N HIS A 369 -7.67 -6.34 13.09
CA HIS A 369 -6.53 -7.00 12.45
C HIS A 369 -5.19 -6.61 13.07
N VAL A 370 -4.99 -5.31 13.32
CA VAL A 370 -3.76 -4.77 13.92
C VAL A 370 -3.70 -5.14 15.40
N MET A 371 -4.79 -4.97 16.15
CA MET A 371 -4.87 -5.26 17.59
C MET A 371 -4.62 -6.73 17.89
N SER A 372 -5.12 -7.64 17.07
CA SER A 372 -4.87 -9.06 17.26
C SER A 372 -3.41 -9.46 16.97
N VAL A 373 -2.73 -8.81 16.01
CA VAL A 373 -1.27 -8.96 15.83
C VAL A 373 -0.54 -8.37 17.03
N ALA A 374 -0.95 -7.19 17.50
CA ALA A 374 -0.37 -6.55 18.68
C ALA A 374 -0.46 -7.44 19.93
N ALA A 375 -1.62 -8.07 20.13
CA ALA A 375 -1.82 -9.04 21.20
C ALA A 375 -0.94 -10.29 21.06
N SER A 376 -0.77 -10.83 19.85
CA SER A 376 0.03 -12.04 19.64
C SER A 376 1.53 -11.83 19.89
N VAL A 377 2.04 -10.62 19.63
CA VAL A 377 3.45 -10.27 19.87
C VAL A 377 3.69 -9.55 21.20
N GLY A 378 2.63 -9.25 21.97
CA GLY A 378 2.73 -8.54 23.25
C GLY A 378 3.21 -7.09 23.13
N ARG A 379 2.78 -6.38 22.09
CA ARG A 379 3.20 -4.99 21.79
C ARG A 379 1.99 -4.09 21.57
N SER A 380 2.20 -2.77 21.54
CA SER A 380 1.13 -1.84 21.17
C SER A 380 0.85 -1.88 19.67
N ALA A 381 -0.37 -1.55 19.25
CA ALA A 381 -0.71 -1.39 17.82
C ALA A 381 0.22 -0.38 17.14
N SER A 382 0.63 0.66 17.88
CA SER A 382 1.58 1.66 17.42
C SER A 382 2.94 1.06 17.05
N GLN A 383 3.48 0.22 17.93
CA GLN A 383 4.73 -0.49 17.70
C GLN A 383 4.62 -1.45 16.52
N VAL A 384 3.52 -2.22 16.44
CA VAL A 384 3.28 -3.16 15.32
C VAL A 384 3.29 -2.45 13.98
N LEU A 385 2.56 -1.34 13.83
CA LEU A 385 2.47 -0.62 12.57
C LEU A 385 3.83 -0.06 12.11
N HIS A 386 4.61 0.51 13.02
CA HIS A 386 5.94 1.00 12.68
C HIS A 386 6.93 -0.13 12.39
N ARG A 387 6.86 -1.23 13.14
CA ARG A 387 7.69 -2.41 12.90
C ARG A 387 7.37 -3.06 11.55
N TRP A 388 6.09 -3.09 11.18
CA TRP A 388 5.65 -3.52 9.85
C TRP A 388 6.27 -2.66 8.74
N ALA A 389 6.20 -1.33 8.86
CA ALA A 389 6.83 -0.44 7.88
C ALA A 389 8.35 -0.68 7.78
N LEU A 390 9.04 -0.80 8.92
CA LEU A 390 10.46 -1.14 8.95
C LEU A 390 10.72 -2.43 8.20
N GLN A 391 10.06 -3.54 8.54
CA GLN A 391 10.24 -4.84 7.90
C GLN A 391 9.88 -4.86 6.41
N ARG A 392 9.10 -3.88 5.92
CA ARG A 392 8.87 -3.63 4.49
C ARG A 392 10.00 -2.87 3.79
N GLY A 393 11.06 -2.52 4.51
CA GLY A 393 12.19 -1.73 4.02
C GLY A 393 11.98 -0.23 4.12
N VAL A 394 10.96 0.23 4.86
CA VAL A 394 10.57 1.63 4.95
C VAL A 394 10.88 2.16 6.35
N GLY A 395 11.76 3.16 6.45
CA GLY A 395 12.00 3.82 7.73
C GLY A 395 10.81 4.65 8.17
N VAL A 396 10.77 5.05 9.43
CA VAL A 396 9.60 5.68 10.06
C VAL A 396 9.98 6.95 10.79
N ILE A 397 9.09 7.95 10.75
CA ILE A 397 9.25 9.23 11.46
C ILE A 397 8.00 9.56 12.30
N PRO A 398 7.66 8.72 13.30
CA PRO A 398 6.54 8.99 14.19
C PRO A 398 6.63 10.37 14.82
N LYS A 399 5.48 11.03 14.97
CA LYS A 399 5.33 12.31 15.67
C LYS A 399 4.48 12.09 16.90
N SER A 400 4.92 12.64 18.03
CA SER A 400 4.13 12.66 19.26
C SER A 400 4.40 13.94 20.04
N SER A 401 3.40 14.44 20.76
CA SER A 401 3.58 15.46 21.82
C SER A 401 3.52 14.86 23.23
N ARG A 402 3.43 13.53 23.34
CA ARG A 402 3.40 12.75 24.58
C ARG A 402 4.69 11.97 24.74
N ARG A 403 5.37 12.12 25.89
CA ARG A 403 6.63 11.45 26.19
C ARG A 403 6.50 9.93 26.11
N GLU A 404 5.40 9.39 26.63
CA GLU A 404 5.17 7.95 26.72
C GLU A 404 5.17 7.30 25.32
N HIS A 405 4.59 7.96 24.31
CA HIS A 405 4.63 7.44 22.93
C HIS A 405 6.01 7.53 22.28
N ILE A 406 6.82 8.51 22.68
CA ILE A 406 8.17 8.66 22.16
C ILE A 406 9.03 7.52 22.71
N GLU A 407 8.81 7.15 23.96
CA GLU A 407 9.44 5.99 24.59
C GLU A 407 8.97 4.67 23.95
N ASP A 408 7.69 4.54 23.56
CA ASP A 408 7.20 3.37 22.80
C ASP A 408 7.98 3.14 21.48
N VAL A 409 8.39 4.22 20.80
CA VAL A 409 9.19 4.17 19.56
C VAL A 409 10.60 3.62 19.83
N ALA A 410 11.13 3.81 21.04
CA ALA A 410 12.45 3.31 21.41
C ALA A 410 12.52 1.78 21.46
N GLU A 411 11.38 1.11 21.62
CA GLU A 411 11.31 -0.34 21.69
C GLU A 411 11.07 -1.04 20.34
N LEU A 412 11.07 -0.31 19.22
CA LEU A 412 10.83 -0.88 17.87
C LEU A 412 11.87 -1.92 17.43
N LEU A 413 13.01 -1.98 18.11
CA LEU A 413 14.07 -2.98 17.90
C LEU A 413 14.06 -4.11 18.94
N HIS A 414 13.00 -4.23 19.74
CA HIS A 414 12.87 -5.24 20.81
C HIS A 414 12.04 -6.46 20.38
N PHE A 415 11.54 -6.49 19.14
CA PHE A 415 10.71 -7.57 18.61
C PHE A 415 10.77 -7.59 17.08
N ASP A 416 10.28 -8.68 16.49
CA ASP A 416 10.05 -8.82 15.05
C ASP A 416 8.63 -9.33 14.81
N LEU A 417 8.05 -8.96 13.67
CA LEU A 417 6.80 -9.54 13.19
C LEU A 417 7.12 -10.75 12.33
N ASP A 418 6.56 -11.89 12.71
CA ASP A 418 6.69 -13.12 11.94
C ASP A 418 6.02 -12.97 10.56
N GLU A 419 6.23 -13.98 9.72
CA GLU A 419 5.68 -14.00 8.37
C GLU A 419 4.15 -13.94 8.35
N THR A 420 3.49 -14.64 9.28
CA THR A 420 2.03 -14.62 9.47
C THR A 420 1.51 -13.20 9.71
N SER A 421 2.13 -12.50 10.67
CA SER A 421 1.77 -11.14 11.06
C SER A 421 2.01 -10.16 9.92
N MET A 422 3.16 -10.26 9.25
CA MET A 422 3.48 -9.41 8.10
C MET A 422 2.46 -9.58 6.96
N ARG A 423 2.11 -10.83 6.61
CA ARG A 423 1.13 -11.13 5.55
C ARG A 423 -0.24 -10.53 5.86
N ARG A 424 -0.71 -10.72 7.09
CA ARG A 424 -1.97 -10.13 7.55
C ARG A 424 -1.96 -8.60 7.39
N LEU A 425 -0.91 -7.95 7.87
CA LEU A 425 -0.78 -6.50 7.78
C LEU A 425 -0.65 -6.00 6.34
N ASP A 426 0.13 -6.70 5.50
CA ASP A 426 0.33 -6.36 4.08
C ASP A 426 -0.98 -6.35 3.29
N GLY A 427 -1.89 -7.29 3.58
CA GLY A 427 -3.16 -7.38 2.89
C GLY A 427 -4.18 -6.30 3.26
N LEU A 428 -4.00 -5.54 4.36
CA LEU A 428 -5.06 -4.67 4.92
C LEU A 428 -5.59 -3.64 3.92
N ALA A 429 -4.72 -3.11 3.06
CA ALA A 429 -5.12 -2.21 1.99
C ALA A 429 -6.15 -2.82 1.02
N THR A 430 -6.10 -4.14 0.79
CA THR A 430 -7.06 -4.80 -0.10
C THR A 430 -8.50 -4.72 0.42
N LEU A 431 -8.70 -4.69 1.74
CA LEU A 431 -10.04 -4.60 2.34
C LEU A 431 -10.69 -3.23 2.05
N SER A 432 -9.93 -2.14 2.05
CA SER A 432 -10.47 -0.79 1.81
C SER A 432 -10.50 -0.38 0.33
N GLU A 433 -9.59 -0.92 -0.48
CA GLU A 433 -9.42 -0.51 -1.87
C GLU A 433 -10.20 -1.41 -2.87
N THR A 434 -10.51 -2.67 -2.51
CA THR A 434 -11.26 -3.60 -3.37
C THR A 434 -12.75 -3.28 -3.42
N GLY A 435 -13.29 -3.15 -4.64
CA GLY A 435 -14.72 -3.09 -4.96
C GLY A 435 -15.30 -4.45 -5.40
N ALA A 436 -16.53 -4.45 -5.89
CA ALA A 436 -17.14 -5.62 -6.51
C ALA A 436 -16.56 -5.93 -7.91
N GLN A 437 -16.25 -4.89 -8.68
CA GLN A 437 -15.64 -5.00 -10.02
C GLN A 437 -14.18 -4.57 -10.03
N LEU A 438 -13.81 -3.64 -9.15
CA LEU A 438 -12.43 -3.20 -8.96
C LEU A 438 -11.71 -4.12 -7.97
N LEU A 439 -11.13 -5.20 -8.48
CA LEU A 439 -10.31 -6.11 -7.69
C LEU A 439 -8.88 -5.54 -7.52
N VAL A 440 -8.62 -4.89 -6.38
CA VAL A 440 -7.29 -4.34 -6.09
C VAL A 440 -6.39 -5.43 -5.52
N ARG A 441 -5.33 -5.74 -6.24
CA ARG A 441 -4.24 -6.59 -5.77
C ARG A 441 -2.93 -5.84 -5.95
N PRO A 442 -2.34 -5.29 -4.88
CA PRO A 442 -1.03 -4.66 -4.97
C PRO A 442 -0.03 -5.64 -5.57
N SER A 443 0.81 -5.15 -6.49
CA SER A 443 1.77 -5.98 -7.20
C SER A 443 2.62 -6.79 -6.21
N GLY A 444 2.72 -8.10 -6.44
CA GLY A 444 3.47 -9.01 -5.58
C GLY A 444 2.81 -9.38 -4.23
N GLN A 445 1.60 -8.90 -3.93
CA GLN A 445 0.87 -9.32 -2.73
C GLN A 445 -0.03 -10.54 -2.99
N GLU A 446 -0.09 -11.44 -2.01
CA GLU A 446 -1.05 -12.54 -1.99
C GLU A 446 -2.44 -12.03 -1.60
N ASP A 447 -3.49 -12.67 -2.08
CA ASP A 447 -4.84 -12.41 -1.58
C ASP A 447 -5.00 -13.07 -0.20
N VAL A 448 -4.56 -12.38 0.85
CA VAL A 448 -4.57 -12.85 2.24
C VAL A 448 -5.98 -12.94 2.83
N TYR A 449 -6.92 -12.16 2.29
CA TYR A 449 -8.29 -12.09 2.80
C TYR A 449 -9.35 -12.83 1.98
N GLY A 450 -9.01 -13.30 0.78
CA GLY A 450 -9.90 -14.15 -0.01
C GLY A 450 -10.95 -13.31 -0.73
N LEU A 451 -10.62 -12.04 -0.96
CA LEU A 451 -11.53 -11.06 -1.56
C LEU A 451 -11.62 -11.26 -3.06
N HIS A 452 -10.52 -11.74 -3.65
CA HIS A 452 -10.46 -12.12 -5.04
C HIS A 452 -11.10 -13.50 -5.18
N PRO A 453 -11.86 -13.75 -6.26
CA PRO A 453 -12.23 -15.10 -6.62
C PRO A 453 -10.94 -15.92 -6.59
N THR A 454 -10.88 -16.93 -5.72
CA THR A 454 -9.72 -17.79 -5.67
C THR A 454 -9.46 -18.24 -7.09
N THR A 455 -8.22 -18.10 -7.56
CA THR A 455 -7.69 -18.86 -8.68
C THR A 455 -7.65 -20.36 -8.37
N SER A 456 -8.63 -20.90 -7.64
CA SER A 456 -9.24 -22.11 -8.12
C SER A 456 -9.91 -21.72 -9.42
N PHE A 457 -9.28 -22.04 -10.55
CA PHE A 457 -9.97 -22.24 -11.80
C PHE A 457 -11.38 -22.73 -11.47
N LEU A 458 -12.39 -21.86 -11.56
CA LEU A 458 -13.76 -22.31 -11.52
C LEU A 458 -13.94 -22.97 -12.88
N THR A 459 -13.43 -24.20 -12.98
CA THR A 459 -13.86 -25.17 -13.96
C THR A 459 -15.31 -25.44 -13.60
N ASP A 460 -16.21 -24.64 -14.16
CA ASP A 460 -17.57 -25.11 -14.38
C ASP A 460 -17.54 -26.01 -15.64
N SER A 461 -18.67 -26.59 -16.01
CA SER A 461 -18.77 -27.44 -17.21
C SER A 461 -18.45 -26.70 -18.52
N MET A 462 -18.20 -25.38 -18.47
CA MET A 462 -18.02 -24.46 -19.58
C MET A 462 -16.59 -23.86 -19.64
N GLY A 463 -15.60 -24.38 -18.90
CA GLY A 463 -14.20 -23.92 -18.99
C GLY A 463 -13.77 -22.96 -17.87
N VAL A 464 -12.63 -22.28 -18.04
CA VAL A 464 -12.11 -21.31 -17.06
C VAL A 464 -12.56 -19.90 -17.46
N ARG A 465 -13.16 -19.16 -16.52
CA ARG A 465 -13.59 -17.76 -16.72
C ARG A 465 -12.46 -16.76 -16.56
N ASN A 466 -12.63 -15.61 -17.21
CA ASN A 466 -11.71 -14.47 -17.24
C ASN A 466 -10.29 -14.82 -17.67
N VAL A 467 -10.16 -15.80 -18.56
CA VAL A 467 -8.89 -16.18 -19.15
C VAL A 467 -9.02 -16.32 -20.66
N GLY A 468 -7.92 -16.07 -21.35
CA GLY A 468 -7.77 -16.25 -22.78
C GLY A 468 -6.33 -16.60 -23.11
N PHE A 469 -6.03 -16.81 -24.38
CA PHE A 469 -4.68 -17.00 -24.85
C PHE A 469 -4.17 -15.72 -25.53
N PRO A 470 -2.89 -15.36 -25.37
CA PRO A 470 -2.31 -14.26 -26.14
C PRO A 470 -2.42 -14.58 -27.63
N PHE A 471 -3.22 -13.81 -28.38
CA PHE A 471 -3.51 -14.12 -29.80
C PHE A 471 -2.23 -14.25 -30.64
N ALA A 472 -1.21 -13.43 -30.38
CA ALA A 472 0.09 -13.54 -31.05
C ALA A 472 0.74 -14.93 -30.86
N ALA A 473 0.57 -15.55 -29.70
CA ALA A 473 1.11 -16.87 -29.37
C ALA A 473 0.31 -18.02 -29.98
N ILE A 474 -1.02 -17.88 -30.09
CA ILE A 474 -1.90 -18.93 -30.64
C ILE A 474 -2.18 -18.79 -32.14
N SER A 475 -1.94 -17.64 -32.77
CA SER A 475 -2.36 -17.33 -34.15
C SER A 475 -1.96 -18.40 -35.19
N LYS A 476 -0.78 -19.00 -35.06
CA LYS A 476 -0.29 -20.10 -35.93
C LYS A 476 -0.93 -21.47 -35.67
N TYR A 477 -1.66 -21.63 -34.56
CA TYR A 477 -2.32 -22.86 -34.11
C TYR A 477 -3.84 -22.79 -34.23
N VAL A 478 -4.41 -21.65 -34.65
CA VAL A 478 -5.84 -21.50 -34.83
C VAL A 478 -6.32 -22.40 -35.99
N LEU A 479 -7.35 -23.21 -35.74
CA LEU A 479 -7.82 -24.27 -36.64
C LEU A 479 -8.89 -23.82 -37.64
N GLY A 480 -9.31 -22.55 -37.59
CA GLY A 480 -10.33 -21.99 -38.46
C GLY A 480 -10.71 -20.55 -38.10
N PRO A 481 -11.65 -19.93 -38.85
CA PRO A 481 -12.14 -18.60 -38.53
C PRO A 481 -12.89 -18.60 -37.18
N ALA A 482 -12.92 -17.45 -36.52
CA ALA A 482 -13.72 -17.26 -35.31
C ALA A 482 -15.21 -17.54 -35.58
N THR A 483 -15.88 -18.16 -34.61
CA THR A 483 -17.32 -18.45 -34.71
C THR A 483 -18.08 -17.81 -33.56
N ARG A 484 -19.24 -17.21 -33.83
CA ARG A 484 -20.04 -16.54 -32.80
C ARG A 484 -20.96 -17.53 -32.11
N VAL A 485 -20.43 -18.22 -31.11
CA VAL A 485 -21.15 -19.22 -30.32
C VAL A 485 -20.87 -19.00 -28.83
N PRO A 486 -21.78 -19.39 -27.92
CA PRO A 486 -21.54 -19.34 -26.49
C PRO A 486 -20.45 -20.36 -26.05
N PRO A 487 -19.90 -20.24 -24.83
CA PRO A 487 -18.81 -21.10 -24.33
C PRO A 487 -19.07 -22.61 -24.41
N ASP A 488 -20.27 -23.06 -24.08
CA ASP A 488 -20.69 -24.47 -24.16
C ASP A 488 -20.65 -25.01 -25.60
N ALA A 489 -21.12 -24.22 -26.57
CA ALA A 489 -21.04 -24.57 -27.98
C ALA A 489 -19.61 -24.53 -28.52
N CYS A 490 -18.80 -23.54 -28.11
CA CYS A 490 -17.38 -23.45 -28.47
C CYS A 490 -16.59 -24.68 -27.98
N ARG A 491 -16.84 -25.06 -26.73
CA ARG A 491 -16.28 -26.26 -26.11
C ARG A 491 -16.66 -27.52 -26.89
N GLN A 492 -17.94 -27.70 -27.21
CA GLN A 492 -18.40 -28.86 -27.96
C GLN A 492 -17.75 -28.93 -29.35
N MET A 493 -17.60 -27.79 -30.04
CA MET A 493 -16.88 -27.72 -31.31
C MET A 493 -15.41 -28.15 -31.18
N CYS A 494 -14.73 -27.78 -30.08
CA CYS A 494 -13.38 -28.27 -29.81
C CYS A 494 -13.35 -29.77 -29.54
N LEU A 495 -14.35 -30.30 -28.82
CA LEU A 495 -14.43 -31.74 -28.55
C LEU A 495 -14.61 -32.56 -29.84
N ASP A 496 -15.37 -32.02 -30.80
CA ASP A 496 -15.69 -32.64 -32.09
C ASP A 496 -14.58 -32.50 -33.15
N GLU A 497 -13.69 -31.50 -33.04
CA GLU A 497 -12.53 -31.30 -33.92
C GLU A 497 -11.30 -32.06 -33.38
N PRO A 498 -10.85 -33.14 -34.05
CA PRO A 498 -9.75 -33.98 -33.54
C PRO A 498 -8.43 -33.25 -33.34
N ARG A 499 -8.20 -32.16 -34.09
CA ARG A 499 -6.98 -31.34 -33.99
C ARG A 499 -7.05 -30.28 -32.91
N CYS A 500 -8.19 -30.09 -32.25
CA CYS A 500 -8.36 -29.08 -31.20
C CYS A 500 -7.79 -29.58 -29.86
N ALA A 501 -6.84 -28.82 -29.31
CA ALA A 501 -6.28 -29.03 -27.98
C ALA A 501 -6.89 -28.09 -26.94
N ALA A 502 -7.20 -26.86 -27.35
CA ALA A 502 -7.70 -25.79 -26.50
C ALA A 502 -8.69 -24.91 -27.25
N TRP A 503 -9.46 -24.11 -26.53
CA TRP A 503 -10.41 -23.16 -27.12
C TRP A 503 -10.56 -21.92 -26.24
N GLU A 504 -11.01 -20.83 -26.85
CA GLU A 504 -11.36 -19.59 -26.14
C GLU A 504 -12.59 -18.91 -26.76
N VAL A 505 -13.34 -18.13 -25.99
CA VAL A 505 -14.43 -17.28 -26.46
C VAL A 505 -14.61 -16.07 -25.53
N CYS A 506 -14.91 -14.91 -26.10
CA CYS A 506 -15.38 -13.74 -25.35
C CYS A 506 -16.90 -13.78 -25.10
N SER A 507 -17.34 -13.42 -23.89
CA SER A 507 -18.76 -13.28 -23.54
C SER A 507 -19.00 -12.11 -22.57
N PRO A 508 -19.83 -11.12 -22.96
CA PRO A 508 -20.53 -11.00 -24.24
C PRO A 508 -19.58 -10.62 -25.39
N TYR A 509 -20.01 -10.85 -26.63
CA TYR A 509 -19.32 -10.33 -27.82
C TYR A 509 -19.27 -8.80 -27.76
N ASP A 510 -18.07 -8.23 -27.73
CA ASP A 510 -17.85 -6.79 -27.76
C ASP A 510 -16.96 -6.40 -28.97
N PRO A 511 -17.54 -5.82 -30.03
CA PRO A 511 -16.79 -5.39 -31.21
C PRO A 511 -15.78 -4.25 -30.94
N GLN A 512 -15.81 -3.60 -29.77
CA GLN A 512 -14.83 -2.59 -29.37
C GLN A 512 -13.52 -3.21 -28.84
N THR A 513 -13.58 -4.45 -28.32
CA THR A 513 -12.43 -5.13 -27.69
C THR A 513 -11.59 -5.98 -28.66
N GLY A 514 -12.04 -6.16 -29.91
CA GLY A 514 -11.30 -6.89 -30.93
C GLY A 514 -11.38 -8.43 -30.84
N CYS A 515 -12.32 -8.97 -30.07
CA CYS A 515 -12.59 -10.42 -30.04
C CYS A 515 -13.70 -10.80 -31.02
N ASP A 516 -13.37 -11.63 -32.02
CA ASP A 516 -14.28 -12.04 -33.10
C ASP A 516 -15.17 -13.27 -32.78
N GLY A 517 -15.01 -13.89 -31.61
CA GLY A 517 -15.82 -15.03 -31.16
C GLY A 517 -14.98 -16.19 -30.62
N CYS A 518 -15.49 -17.41 -30.80
CA CYS A 518 -14.88 -18.68 -30.42
C CYS A 518 -13.72 -19.05 -31.35
N TYR A 519 -12.54 -19.33 -30.78
CA TYR A 519 -11.39 -19.89 -31.47
C TYR A 519 -11.11 -21.33 -31.02
N LEU A 520 -10.85 -22.21 -31.98
CA LEU A 520 -10.33 -23.55 -31.76
C LEU A 520 -8.81 -23.56 -31.98
N ILE A 521 -8.05 -24.06 -31.02
CA ILE A 521 -6.60 -23.93 -30.94
C ILE A 521 -5.97 -25.33 -30.92
N GLY A 522 -5.05 -25.57 -31.85
CA GLY A 522 -4.40 -26.87 -32.03
C GLY A 522 -3.19 -27.14 -31.13
N THR A 523 -2.98 -26.36 -30.07
CA THR A 523 -1.89 -26.57 -29.10
C THR A 523 -2.37 -26.40 -27.66
N SER A 524 -1.69 -27.09 -26.75
CA SER A 524 -1.88 -26.96 -25.29
C SER A 524 -0.67 -26.33 -24.59
N GLU A 525 0.37 -25.94 -25.34
CA GLU A 525 1.65 -25.46 -24.80
C GLU A 525 1.66 -23.95 -24.49
N VAL A 526 0.63 -23.22 -24.90
CA VAL A 526 0.52 -21.79 -24.65
C VAL A 526 -0.16 -21.56 -23.30
N ALA A 527 0.49 -20.80 -22.42
CA ALA A 527 -0.11 -20.42 -21.15
C ALA A 527 -1.30 -19.47 -21.37
N MET A 528 -2.40 -19.72 -20.65
CA MET A 528 -3.51 -18.78 -20.55
C MET A 528 -3.08 -17.54 -19.75
N VAL A 529 -3.63 -16.40 -20.12
CA VAL A 529 -3.48 -15.11 -19.43
C VAL A 529 -4.84 -14.61 -18.96
N GLU A 530 -4.84 -13.73 -17.97
CA GLU A 530 -6.06 -13.12 -17.47
C GLU A 530 -6.62 -12.15 -18.52
N VAL A 531 -7.88 -12.39 -18.91
CA VAL A 531 -8.62 -11.56 -19.86
C VAL A 531 -10.08 -11.50 -19.41
N ASN A 532 -10.50 -10.36 -18.87
CA ASN A 532 -11.85 -10.18 -18.33
C ASN A 532 -12.92 -10.41 -19.41
N GLY A 533 -13.96 -11.17 -19.06
CA GLY A 533 -15.07 -11.50 -19.95
C GLY A 533 -14.78 -12.64 -20.93
N TRP A 534 -13.62 -13.32 -20.83
CA TRP A 534 -13.30 -14.45 -21.69
C TRP A 534 -13.49 -15.78 -20.98
N TYR A 535 -13.67 -16.83 -21.76
CA TYR A 535 -13.74 -18.21 -21.32
C TYR A 535 -12.71 -18.96 -22.15
N ALA A 536 -11.83 -19.73 -21.51
CA ALA A 536 -10.89 -20.57 -22.23
C ALA A 536 -10.63 -21.87 -21.46
N ALA A 537 -10.26 -22.91 -22.19
CA ALA A 537 -9.84 -24.17 -21.59
C ALA A 537 -8.91 -24.95 -22.52
N VAL A 538 -8.06 -25.78 -21.91
CA VAL A 538 -7.34 -26.85 -22.58
C VAL A 538 -8.15 -28.13 -22.39
N GLU A 539 -8.67 -28.72 -23.47
CA GLU A 539 -9.51 -29.93 -23.42
C GLU A 539 -8.69 -31.22 -23.53
N ARG A 540 -7.54 -31.17 -24.22
CA ARG A 540 -6.66 -32.32 -24.38
C ARG A 540 -5.22 -31.91 -24.68
N THR A 541 -4.28 -32.70 -24.19
CA THR A 541 -2.88 -32.61 -24.61
C THR A 541 -2.73 -33.30 -25.96
N LEU A 542 -2.33 -32.54 -26.98
CA LEU A 542 -1.95 -33.09 -28.29
C LEU A 542 -0.42 -33.22 -28.36
N PRO A 543 0.12 -34.29 -28.99
CA PRO A 543 1.55 -34.54 -29.12
C PRO A 543 2.28 -33.56 -30.04
#